data_AF-A0A352IS67-F1
#
_entry.id   AF-A0A352IS67-F1
#
_cell.length_a   1.000
_cell.length_b   1.000
_cell.length_c   1.000
_cell.angle_alpha   90.00
_cell.angle_beta   90.00
_cell.angle_gamma   90.00
#
_symmetry.space_group_name_H-M   'P 1'
#
loop_
_entity.id
_entity.type
_entity.pdbx_description
1 polymer ?
#
loop_
_entity_poly.entity_id
_entity_poly.type
_entity_poly.pdbx_seq_one_letter_code
_entity_poly.pdbx_strand_id
1 'polypeptide(L)'
;ALDLEESGIDVFNHGSGETLASSMASAVQNKEPWFGYYWGPTVPLGKYDMTRVDLGDIKPDVHQKNQTQDVDNPGVSDFPAATVLTSITTSFKEREPEVAEMLSKLTFKTETMSSILAWMDSNNASGEEAAVYYLSNNSDEWSTWLNDSARERLANVLN
;
A
#
# COMPACT_ATOMS: atom_id res chain seq x y z
N ALA A 1 -11.16 -11.89 22.30
CA ALA A 1 -11.90 -11.74 21.01
C ALA A 1 -11.59 -12.90 20.09
N LEU A 2 -10.31 -13.16 19.83
CA LEU A 2 -9.83 -14.38 19.16
C LEU A 2 -9.10 -15.32 20.12
N ASP A 3 -8.96 -14.93 21.38
CA ASP A 3 -8.38 -15.72 22.47
C ASP A 3 -7.05 -16.38 22.06
N LEU A 4 -6.17 -15.55 21.46
CA LEU A 4 -4.93 -15.96 20.82
C LEU A 4 -3.97 -16.66 21.78
N GLU A 5 -3.80 -16.12 22.99
CA GLU A 5 -2.93 -16.71 24.03
C GLU A 5 -3.44 -18.08 24.48
N GLU A 6 -4.76 -18.23 24.68
CA GLU A 6 -5.38 -19.53 25.01
C GLU A 6 -5.22 -20.54 23.86
N SER A 7 -5.11 -20.03 22.62
CA SER A 7 -4.83 -20.82 21.42
C SER A 7 -3.33 -21.10 21.21
N GLY A 8 -2.46 -20.71 22.16
CA GLY A 8 -1.01 -20.93 22.09
C GLY A 8 -0.26 -19.96 21.18
N ILE A 9 -0.85 -18.80 20.86
CA ILE A 9 -0.22 -17.74 20.06
C ILE A 9 0.20 -16.59 20.98
N ASP A 10 1.51 -16.40 21.12
CA ASP A 10 2.07 -15.26 21.84
C ASP A 10 1.99 -13.99 20.99
N VAL A 11 1.40 -12.92 21.54
CA VAL A 11 1.31 -11.62 20.87
C VAL A 11 2.49 -10.75 21.27
N PHE A 12 3.37 -10.47 20.31
CA PHE A 12 4.53 -9.60 20.52
C PHE A 12 4.40 -8.29 19.74
N ASN A 13 4.61 -7.16 20.44
CA ASN A 13 4.67 -5.85 19.80
C ASN A 13 6.12 -5.47 19.52
N HIS A 14 6.47 -5.36 18.24
CA HIS A 14 7.80 -5.00 17.76
C HIS A 14 8.23 -3.56 18.08
N GLY A 15 7.30 -2.68 18.48
CA GLY A 15 7.58 -1.31 18.91
C GLY A 15 7.85 -0.32 17.78
N SER A 16 8.25 -0.77 16.58
CA SER A 16 8.41 0.07 15.39
C SER A 16 8.10 -0.68 14.10
N GLY A 17 7.91 0.06 13.00
CA GLY A 17 7.68 -0.53 11.68
C GLY A 17 8.95 -1.21 11.12
N GLU A 18 10.13 -0.68 11.45
CA GLU A 18 11.42 -1.21 11.01
C GLU A 18 11.73 -2.57 11.62
N THR A 19 11.47 -2.74 12.92
CA THR A 19 11.69 -4.02 13.60
C THR A 19 10.71 -5.10 13.15
N LEU A 20 9.47 -4.70 12.81
CA LEU A 20 8.46 -5.58 12.21
C LEU A 20 8.85 -6.03 10.79
N ALA A 21 9.33 -5.12 9.95
CA ALA A 21 9.82 -5.46 8.61
C ALA A 21 11.05 -6.40 8.69
N SER A 22 11.93 -6.18 9.68
CA SER A 22 13.11 -7.01 9.89
C SER A 22 12.77 -8.42 10.37
N SER A 23 11.74 -8.59 11.21
CA SER A 23 11.30 -9.93 11.65
C SER A 23 10.72 -10.74 10.49
N MET A 24 9.95 -10.08 9.63
CA MET A 24 9.45 -10.69 8.38
C MET A 24 10.60 -11.13 7.47
N ALA A 25 11.59 -10.26 7.26
CA ALA A 25 12.77 -10.56 6.44
C ALA A 25 13.56 -11.76 6.99
N SER A 26 13.81 -11.79 8.30
CA SER A 26 14.54 -12.88 8.97
C SER A 26 13.81 -14.22 8.80
N ALA A 27 12.49 -14.24 9.01
CA ALA A 27 11.70 -15.47 8.88
C ALA A 27 11.73 -16.02 7.45
N VAL A 28 11.56 -15.16 6.44
CA VAL A 28 11.65 -15.56 5.03
C VAL A 28 13.04 -16.13 4.68
N GLN A 29 14.12 -15.48 5.13
CA GLN A 29 15.49 -15.94 4.89
C GLN A 29 15.78 -17.29 5.54
N ASN A 30 15.27 -17.50 6.75
CA ASN A 30 15.41 -18.76 7.49
C ASN A 30 14.43 -19.85 7.04
N LYS A 31 13.49 -19.53 6.14
CA LYS A 31 12.36 -20.41 5.75
C LYS A 31 11.49 -20.81 6.94
N GLU A 32 11.32 -19.88 7.87
CA GLU A 32 10.48 -20.01 9.05
C GLU A 32 9.10 -19.39 8.80
N PRO A 33 8.03 -19.91 9.41
CA PRO A 33 6.73 -19.28 9.32
C PRO A 33 6.75 -17.88 9.95
N TRP A 34 6.11 -16.92 9.27
CA TRP A 34 5.86 -15.59 9.81
C TRP A 34 4.36 -15.33 9.84
N PHE A 35 3.85 -14.90 10.99
CA PHE A 35 2.45 -14.54 11.20
C PHE A 35 2.40 -13.24 12.00
N GLY A 36 1.78 -12.21 11.43
CA GLY A 36 1.73 -10.90 12.07
C GLY A 36 0.89 -9.88 11.31
N TYR A 37 0.71 -8.73 11.95
CA TYR A 37 0.09 -7.56 11.33
C TYR A 37 1.07 -6.92 10.34
N TYR A 38 0.57 -6.49 9.17
CA TYR A 38 1.31 -5.63 8.26
C TYR A 38 0.34 -4.85 7.36
N TRP A 39 0.80 -3.74 6.78
CA TRP A 39 0.01 -2.90 5.87
C TRP A 39 0.72 -2.74 4.52
N GLY A 40 -0.06 -2.39 3.49
CA GLY A 40 0.45 -2.12 2.14
C GLY A 40 -0.08 -0.81 1.57
N PRO A 41 0.60 -0.23 0.56
CA PRO A 41 1.81 -0.76 -0.08
C PRO A 41 3.10 -0.47 0.70
N THR A 42 4.03 -1.43 0.70
CA THR A 42 5.32 -1.39 1.43
C THR A 42 6.38 -2.27 0.75
N VAL A 43 7.67 -2.06 1.06
CA VAL A 43 8.80 -2.84 0.50
C VAL A 43 8.66 -4.35 0.80
N PRO A 44 8.39 -4.81 2.04
CA PRO A 44 8.32 -6.24 2.30
C PRO A 44 7.20 -6.95 1.53
N LEU A 45 6.05 -6.30 1.33
CA LEU A 45 4.95 -6.86 0.52
C LEU A 45 5.24 -6.89 -0.98
N GLY A 46 6.23 -6.14 -1.47
CA GLY A 46 6.72 -6.29 -2.84
C GLY A 46 7.85 -7.32 -2.98
N LYS A 47 8.55 -7.64 -1.89
CA LYS A 47 9.69 -8.58 -1.91
C LYS A 47 9.30 -10.02 -1.59
N TYR A 48 8.33 -10.20 -0.69
CA TYR A 48 8.00 -11.48 -0.12
C TYR A 48 6.60 -11.88 -0.52
N ASP A 49 6.44 -13.14 -0.92
CA ASP A 49 5.15 -13.73 -1.26
C ASP A 49 4.34 -13.98 0.03
N MET A 50 3.67 -12.92 0.49
CA MET A 50 2.87 -12.90 1.72
C MET A 50 1.41 -13.12 1.39
N THR A 51 0.75 -13.98 2.15
CA THR A 51 -0.70 -14.20 2.03
C THR A 51 -1.43 -13.45 3.15
N ARG A 52 -2.39 -12.61 2.78
CA ARG A 52 -3.27 -11.94 3.74
C ARG A 52 -4.18 -12.97 4.42
N VAL A 53 -4.26 -12.89 5.74
CA VAL A 53 -5.17 -13.72 6.54
C VAL A 53 -6.58 -13.13 6.47
N ASP A 54 -7.55 -13.96 6.14
CA ASP A 54 -8.96 -13.60 6.11
C ASP A 54 -9.55 -13.69 7.53
N LEU A 55 -10.02 -12.56 8.06
CA LEU A 55 -10.66 -12.44 9.38
C LEU A 55 -12.20 -12.51 9.30
N GLY A 56 -12.75 -12.72 8.11
CA GLY A 56 -14.18 -12.73 7.82
C GLY A 56 -14.71 -11.36 7.42
N ASP A 57 -15.99 -11.10 7.70
CA ASP A 57 -16.64 -9.87 7.26
C ASP A 57 -16.09 -8.61 7.96
N ILE A 58 -16.03 -7.52 7.20
CA ILE A 58 -15.85 -6.17 7.76
C ILE A 58 -17.13 -5.78 8.50
N LYS A 59 -17.01 -5.51 9.80
CA LYS A 59 -18.10 -5.04 10.66
C LYS A 59 -17.82 -3.59 11.05
N PRO A 60 -18.44 -2.59 10.38
CA PRO A 60 -18.07 -1.18 10.53
C PRO A 60 -18.05 -0.69 11.98
N ASP A 61 -19.08 -1.02 12.77
CA ASP A 61 -19.16 -0.60 14.17
C ASP A 61 -18.06 -1.23 15.04
N VAL A 62 -17.73 -2.49 14.77
CA VAL A 62 -16.65 -3.21 15.47
C VAL A 62 -15.30 -2.64 15.07
N HIS A 63 -15.06 -2.42 13.77
CA HIS A 63 -13.82 -1.82 13.29
C HIS A 63 -13.63 -0.42 13.87
N GLN A 64 -14.67 0.43 13.86
CA GLN A 64 -14.61 1.76 14.46
C GLN A 64 -14.29 1.70 15.95
N LYS A 65 -14.93 0.80 16.70
CA LYS A 65 -14.64 0.58 18.12
C LYS A 65 -13.18 0.16 18.34
N ASN A 66 -12.68 -0.76 17.50
CA ASN A 66 -11.31 -1.29 17.55
C ASN A 66 -10.23 -0.25 17.22
N GLN A 67 -10.57 0.90 16.62
CA GLN A 67 -9.61 2.00 16.41
C GLN A 67 -9.30 2.79 17.68
N THR A 68 -10.04 2.57 18.77
CA THR A 68 -9.78 3.21 20.05
C THR A 68 -8.68 2.44 20.79
N GLN A 69 -7.63 3.15 21.19
CA GLN A 69 -6.58 2.56 22.02
C GLN A 69 -7.17 2.03 23.32
N ASP A 70 -6.72 0.85 23.75
CA ASP A 70 -7.12 0.20 25.00
C ASP A 70 -8.64 -0.03 25.12
N VAL A 71 -9.31 -0.27 23.98
CA VAL A 71 -10.74 -0.58 23.94
C VAL A 71 -11.08 -1.85 24.73
N ASP A 72 -12.07 -1.74 25.62
CA ASP A 72 -12.59 -2.91 26.34
C ASP A 72 -13.33 -3.86 25.40
N ASN A 73 -13.01 -5.15 25.48
CA ASN A 73 -13.63 -6.23 24.71
C ASN A 73 -13.69 -5.90 23.20
N PRO A 74 -12.53 -5.87 22.50
CA PRO A 74 -12.53 -5.72 21.05
C PRO A 74 -13.31 -6.87 20.39
N GLY A 75 -13.91 -6.60 19.24
CA GLY A 75 -14.61 -7.62 18.45
C GLY A 75 -13.80 -8.09 17.25
N VAL A 76 -14.18 -9.22 16.67
CA VAL A 76 -13.58 -9.71 15.41
C VAL A 76 -14.22 -9.01 14.23
N SER A 77 -13.40 -8.30 13.45
CA SER A 77 -13.73 -7.67 12.17
C SER A 77 -12.49 -7.69 11.30
N ASP A 78 -12.67 -7.88 10.00
CA ASP A 78 -11.60 -7.60 9.05
C ASP A 78 -11.36 -6.08 8.89
N PHE A 79 -10.23 -5.71 8.29
CA PHE A 79 -9.81 -4.33 8.06
C PHE A 79 -10.35 -3.83 6.72
N PRO A 80 -11.12 -2.72 6.69
CA PRO A 80 -11.47 -2.07 5.43
C PRO A 80 -10.23 -1.46 4.77
N ALA A 81 -10.29 -1.32 3.44
CA ALA A 81 -9.26 -0.60 2.70
C ALA A 81 -9.18 0.85 3.19
N ALA A 82 -7.97 1.30 3.53
CA ALA A 82 -7.73 2.69 3.89
C ALA A 82 -7.78 3.58 2.64
N THR A 83 -8.54 4.66 2.71
CA THR A 83 -8.64 5.63 1.61
C THR A 83 -7.38 6.48 1.52
N VAL A 84 -6.67 6.40 0.39
CA VAL A 84 -5.55 7.29 0.05
C VAL A 84 -6.07 8.44 -0.82
N LEU A 85 -5.78 9.68 -0.46
CA LEU A 85 -6.33 10.86 -1.11
C LEU A 85 -5.24 11.71 -1.77
N THR A 86 -5.46 12.05 -3.04
CA THR A 86 -4.73 13.12 -3.73
C THR A 86 -5.41 14.45 -3.42
N SER A 87 -4.76 15.31 -2.64
CA SER A 87 -5.30 16.61 -2.22
C SER A 87 -4.60 17.76 -2.94
N ILE A 88 -5.38 18.70 -3.47
CA ILE A 88 -4.89 19.91 -4.16
C ILE A 88 -5.54 21.16 -3.56
N THR A 89 -4.90 22.32 -3.69
CA THR A 89 -5.51 23.59 -3.29
C THR A 89 -6.54 24.04 -4.32
N THR A 90 -7.56 24.79 -3.87
CA THR A 90 -8.54 25.41 -4.78
C THR A 90 -7.86 26.31 -5.80
N SER A 91 -6.87 27.10 -5.37
CA SER A 91 -6.09 27.98 -6.25
C SER A 91 -5.29 27.22 -7.32
N PHE A 92 -4.81 26.01 -7.01
CA PHE A 92 -4.16 25.16 -8.01
C PHE A 92 -5.18 24.65 -9.03
N LYS A 93 -6.35 24.18 -8.57
CA LYS A 93 -7.41 23.72 -9.46
C LYS A 93 -7.91 24.80 -10.41
N GLU A 94 -8.06 26.03 -9.93
CA GLU A 94 -8.47 27.18 -10.76
C GLU A 94 -7.41 27.56 -11.79
N ARG A 95 -6.13 27.50 -11.41
CA ARG A 95 -5.00 27.87 -12.28
C ARG A 95 -4.68 26.79 -13.32
N GLU A 96 -4.72 25.52 -12.93
CA GLU A 96 -4.30 24.36 -13.74
C GLU A 96 -5.43 23.30 -13.82
N PRO A 97 -6.60 23.64 -14.40
CA PRO A 97 -7.78 22.76 -14.37
C PRO A 97 -7.56 21.42 -15.09
N GLU A 98 -6.79 21.39 -16.18
CA GLU A 98 -6.47 20.15 -16.90
C GLU A 98 -5.57 19.22 -16.07
N VAL A 99 -4.62 19.78 -15.30
CA VAL A 99 -3.74 18.99 -14.42
C VAL A 99 -4.53 18.50 -13.21
N ALA A 100 -5.41 19.32 -12.66
CA ALA A 100 -6.32 18.90 -11.58
C ALA A 100 -7.23 17.75 -12.02
N GLU A 101 -7.71 17.77 -13.26
CA GLU A 101 -8.48 16.66 -13.85
C GLU A 101 -7.64 15.40 -14.10
N MET A 102 -6.36 15.53 -14.43
CA MET A 102 -5.45 14.37 -14.47
C MET A 102 -5.23 13.80 -13.06
N LEU A 103 -4.96 14.66 -12.07
CA LEU A 103 -4.74 14.25 -10.68
C LEU A 103 -5.97 13.60 -10.03
N SER A 104 -7.18 13.92 -10.49
CA SER A 104 -8.41 13.25 -10.02
C SER A 104 -8.50 11.79 -10.47
N LYS A 105 -7.77 11.42 -11.53
CA LYS A 105 -7.65 10.05 -12.07
C LYS A 105 -6.41 9.32 -11.56
N LEU A 106 -5.46 10.04 -10.96
CA LEU A 106 -4.22 9.49 -10.42
C LEU A 106 -4.55 8.42 -9.38
N THR A 107 -4.20 7.18 -9.70
CA THR A 107 -4.40 6.04 -8.81
C THR A 107 -3.35 4.98 -9.09
N PHE A 108 -2.87 4.31 -8.05
CA PHE A 108 -1.91 3.22 -8.16
C PHE A 108 -2.55 1.95 -7.61
N LYS A 109 -2.38 0.84 -8.32
CA LYS A 109 -2.67 -0.47 -7.71
C LYS A 109 -1.66 -0.71 -6.58
N THR A 110 -2.14 -1.22 -5.44
CA THR A 110 -1.29 -1.51 -4.27
C THR A 110 -0.14 -2.45 -4.63
N GLU A 111 -0.40 -3.49 -5.40
CA GLU A 111 0.62 -4.46 -5.86
C GLU A 111 1.69 -3.81 -6.74
N THR A 112 1.27 -2.93 -7.66
CA THR A 112 2.19 -2.15 -8.50
C THR A 112 3.08 -1.27 -7.63
N MET A 113 2.52 -0.52 -6.67
CA MET A 113 3.29 0.34 -5.77
C MET A 113 4.27 -0.47 -4.90
N SER A 114 3.83 -1.59 -4.33
CA SER A 114 4.71 -2.49 -3.57
C SER A 114 5.87 -3.03 -4.41
N SER A 115 5.60 -3.40 -5.67
CA SER A 115 6.63 -3.88 -6.61
C SER A 115 7.67 -2.81 -6.94
N ILE A 116 7.24 -1.55 -7.12
CA ILE A 116 8.16 -0.41 -7.33
C ILE A 116 9.02 -0.19 -6.10
N LEU A 117 8.44 -0.18 -4.90
CA LEU A 117 9.19 -0.01 -3.64
C LEU A 117 10.23 -1.13 -3.45
N ALA A 118 9.87 -2.38 -3.77
CA ALA A 118 10.80 -3.50 -3.74
C ALA A 118 11.92 -3.37 -4.77
N TRP A 119 11.60 -2.89 -5.99
CA TRP A 119 12.60 -2.60 -7.02
C TRP A 119 13.55 -1.48 -6.58
N MET A 120 13.03 -0.39 -6.00
CA MET A 120 13.83 0.72 -5.50
C MET A 120 14.86 0.24 -4.49
N ASP A 121 14.41 -0.51 -3.47
CA ASP A 121 15.27 -1.03 -2.43
C ASP A 121 16.35 -1.98 -3.01
N SER A 122 15.96 -2.89 -3.91
CA SER A 122 16.89 -3.87 -4.51
C SER A 122 17.95 -3.22 -5.40
N ASN A 123 17.67 -2.06 -5.98
CA ASN A 123 18.57 -1.34 -6.88
C ASN A 123 19.24 -0.13 -6.20
N ASN A 124 18.96 0.12 -4.91
CA ASN A 124 19.35 1.34 -4.22
C ASN A 124 18.99 2.61 -5.03
N ALA A 125 17.79 2.60 -5.62
CA ALA A 125 17.33 3.62 -6.56
C ALA A 125 16.68 4.81 -5.85
N SER A 126 16.82 6.00 -6.44
CA SER A 126 16.14 7.21 -5.99
C SER A 126 14.65 7.21 -6.33
N GLY A 127 13.90 8.16 -5.78
CA GLY A 127 12.50 8.37 -6.15
C GLY A 127 12.32 8.77 -7.62
N GLU A 128 13.26 9.52 -8.18
CA GLU A 128 13.27 9.90 -9.60
C GLU A 128 13.50 8.69 -10.50
N GLU A 129 14.45 7.83 -10.14
CA GLU A 129 14.70 6.57 -10.87
C GLU A 129 13.48 5.65 -10.81
N ALA A 130 12.79 5.60 -9.67
CA ALA A 130 11.55 4.87 -9.50
C ALA A 130 10.41 5.43 -10.37
N ALA A 131 10.30 6.76 -10.46
CA ALA A 131 9.32 7.41 -11.31
C ALA A 131 9.57 7.09 -12.80
N VAL A 132 10.84 7.14 -13.24
CA VAL A 132 11.21 6.73 -14.60
C VAL A 132 10.90 5.25 -14.84
N TYR A 133 11.22 4.39 -13.89
CA TYR A 133 10.92 2.96 -13.97
C TYR A 133 9.42 2.71 -14.09
N TYR A 134 8.60 3.34 -13.25
CA TYR A 134 7.14 3.24 -13.33
C TYR A 134 6.59 3.74 -14.66
N LEU A 135 7.01 4.93 -15.10
CA LEU A 135 6.54 5.50 -16.36
C LEU A 135 6.91 4.62 -17.56
N SER A 136 8.05 3.94 -17.51
CA SER A 136 8.54 3.08 -18.59
C SER A 136 7.90 1.68 -18.61
N ASN A 137 7.42 1.18 -17.47
CA ASN A 137 6.96 -0.21 -17.33
C ASN A 137 5.45 -0.35 -17.03
N ASN A 138 4.75 0.76 -16.78
CA ASN A 138 3.34 0.77 -16.40
C ASN A 138 2.49 1.74 -17.23
N SER A 139 2.82 1.93 -18.51
CA SER A 139 2.11 2.81 -19.45
C SER A 139 0.61 2.53 -19.53
N ASP A 140 0.22 1.26 -19.46
CA ASP A 140 -1.20 0.87 -19.43
C ASP A 140 -1.97 1.46 -18.25
N GLU A 141 -1.30 1.74 -17.11
CA GLU A 141 -1.94 2.35 -15.95
C GLU A 141 -1.97 3.87 -16.07
N TRP A 142 -0.82 4.51 -16.21
CA TRP A 142 -0.74 5.97 -16.12
C TRP A 142 -1.29 6.69 -17.36
N SER A 143 -1.36 6.02 -18.51
CA SER A 143 -2.00 6.56 -19.71
C SER A 143 -3.50 6.82 -19.53
N THR A 144 -4.15 6.11 -18.58
CA THR A 144 -5.58 6.31 -18.26
C THR A 144 -5.86 7.64 -17.57
N TRP A 145 -4.83 8.28 -17.01
CA TRP A 145 -4.96 9.58 -16.34
C TRP A 145 -4.97 10.73 -17.35
N LEU A 146 -4.46 10.50 -18.55
CA LEU A 146 -4.24 11.52 -19.57
C LEU A 146 -5.52 11.85 -20.37
N ASN A 147 -5.61 13.10 -20.82
CA ASN A 147 -6.55 13.49 -21.88
C ASN A 147 -5.98 13.15 -23.27
N ASP A 148 -6.80 13.28 -24.31
CA ASP A 148 -6.42 12.92 -25.69
C ASP A 148 -5.21 13.71 -26.21
N SER A 149 -5.18 15.02 -25.94
CA SER A 149 -4.06 15.90 -26.33
C SER A 149 -2.74 15.46 -25.68
N ALA A 150 -2.76 15.12 -24.39
CA ALA A 150 -1.58 14.63 -23.68
C ALA A 150 -1.15 13.25 -24.19
N ARG A 151 -2.09 12.34 -24.46
CA ARG A 151 -1.79 11.02 -25.06
C ARG A 151 -1.12 11.15 -26.42
N GLU A 152 -1.62 12.03 -27.28
CA GLU A 152 -1.02 12.29 -28.59
C GLU A 152 0.42 12.82 -28.46
N ARG A 153 0.65 13.78 -27.55
CA ARG A 153 1.99 14.34 -27.31
C ARG A 153 2.97 13.33 -26.71
N LEU A 154 2.47 12.37 -25.94
CA LEU A 154 3.27 11.34 -25.28
C LEU A 154 3.29 10.01 -26.05
N ALA A 155 2.78 9.98 -27.29
CA ALA A 155 2.68 8.75 -28.08
C ALA A 155 4.02 8.01 -28.25
N ASN A 156 5.14 8.73 -28.32
CA ASN A 156 6.48 8.11 -28.44
C ASN A 156 6.96 7.41 -27.15
N VAL A 157 6.33 7.71 -26.00
CA VAL A 157 6.62 7.10 -24.70
C VAL A 157 5.60 6.01 -24.37
N LEU A 158 4.41 6.08 -24.99
CA LEU A 158 3.31 5.14 -24.79
C LEU A 158 3.34 3.92 -25.74
N ASN A 159 4.04 4.02 -26.88
CA ASN A 159 4.11 2.98 -27.92
C ASN A 159 5.48 2.30 -27.98
#